data_AF-A0A919EC10-F1
#
_entry.id   AF-A0A919EC10-F1
#
_cell.length_a   1.000
_cell.length_b   1.000
_cell.length_c   1.000
_cell.angle_alpha   90.00
_cell.angle_beta   90.00
_cell.angle_gamma   90.00
#
_symmetry.space_group_name_H-M   'P 1'
#
loop_
_entity.id
_entity.type
_entity.pdbx_description
1 polymer ?
#
loop_
_entity_poly.entity_id
_entity_poly.type
_entity_poly.pdbx_seq_one_letter_code
_entity_poly.pdbx_strand_id
1 'polypeptide(L)'
;MARMDGEKMLTSDGVFEEFWEGFRFPDYFGWNWNALLDCLRDLHWRPADRYLTVISNSGRLLSGAPDEREIFFKTLHRVAMEWANPHGKPGGKGVPFNLLLFCDSEEVEGLRGDVERCITV
;
A
#
# COMPACT_ATOMS: atom_id res chain seq x y z
N MET A 1 -12.02 3.45 -1.23
CA MET A 1 -11.44 2.18 -1.68
C MET A 1 -10.66 2.43 -2.96
N ALA A 2 -9.45 1.91 -3.05
CA ALA A 2 -8.63 1.89 -4.26
C ALA A 2 -8.49 0.44 -4.73
N ARG A 3 -8.62 0.20 -6.04
CA ARG A 3 -8.43 -1.12 -6.66
C ARG A 3 -7.25 -1.01 -7.60
N MET A 4 -6.35 -1.97 -7.51
CA MET A 4 -5.10 -2.02 -8.26
C MET A 4 -4.89 -3.44 -8.78
N ASP A 5 -4.05 -3.55 -9.80
CA ASP A 5 -3.71 -4.81 -10.43
C ASP A 5 -2.20 -5.10 -10.33
N GLY A 6 -1.85 -6.17 -9.63
CA GLY A 6 -0.48 -6.64 -9.45
C GLY A 6 0.26 -6.94 -10.76
N GLU A 7 -0.44 -7.26 -11.86
CA GLU A 7 0.18 -7.43 -13.18
C GLU A 7 0.75 -6.12 -13.74
N LYS A 8 0.27 -4.98 -13.26
CA LYS A 8 0.83 -3.66 -13.61
C LYS A 8 1.86 -3.16 -12.60
N MET A 9 2.11 -3.91 -11.54
CA MET A 9 2.97 -3.53 -10.42
C MET A 9 4.23 -4.41 -10.38
N LEU A 10 4.75 -4.82 -11.54
CA LEU A 10 5.92 -5.70 -11.64
C LEU A 10 7.22 -5.01 -11.20
N THR A 11 7.26 -3.68 -11.24
CA THR A 11 8.36 -2.81 -10.80
C THR A 11 7.83 -1.69 -9.92
N SER A 12 8.71 -0.96 -9.23
CA SER A 12 8.33 0.20 -8.41
C SER A 12 7.60 1.28 -9.21
N ASP A 13 8.00 1.55 -10.45
CA ASP A 13 7.29 2.49 -11.33
C ASP A 13 5.81 2.10 -11.49
N GLY A 14 5.54 0.82 -11.77
CA GLY A 14 4.17 0.32 -11.88
C GLY A 14 3.38 0.39 -10.57
N VAL A 15 4.03 0.16 -9.43
CA VAL A 15 3.43 0.41 -8.10
C VAL A 15 3.05 1.88 -7.96
N PHE A 16 3.97 2.79 -8.30
CA PHE A 16 3.75 4.22 -8.18
C PHE A 16 2.62 4.71 -9.07
N GLU A 17 2.52 4.23 -10.31
CA GLU A 17 1.43 4.53 -11.24
C GLU A 17 0.07 4.07 -10.68
N GLU A 18 -0.05 2.81 -10.25
CA GLU A 18 -1.31 2.27 -9.73
C GLU A 18 -1.76 2.98 -8.44
N PHE A 19 -0.82 3.38 -7.57
CA PHE A 19 -1.12 4.18 -6.39
C PHE A 19 -1.50 5.62 -6.74
N TRP A 20 -0.79 6.25 -7.68
CA TRP A 20 -1.10 7.59 -8.15
C TRP A 20 -2.51 7.66 -8.73
N GLU A 21 -2.89 6.70 -9.58
CA GLU A 21 -4.24 6.62 -10.15
C GLU A 21 -5.29 6.24 -9.10
N GLY A 22 -5.03 5.19 -8.32
CA GLY A 22 -5.98 4.62 -7.37
C GLY A 22 -6.34 5.59 -6.24
N PHE A 23 -5.35 6.34 -5.75
CA PHE A 23 -5.53 7.36 -4.72
C PHE A 23 -5.70 8.78 -5.27
N ARG A 24 -5.58 9.00 -6.59
CA ARG A 24 -5.63 10.32 -7.22
C ARG A 24 -4.64 11.26 -6.54
N PHE A 25 -3.37 10.85 -6.53
CA PHE A 25 -2.30 11.68 -5.96
C PHE A 25 -2.14 12.98 -6.73
N PRO A 26 -1.57 14.03 -6.11
CA PRO A 26 -1.29 15.29 -6.78
C PRO A 26 -0.30 15.16 -7.94
N ASP A 27 -0.34 16.09 -8.88
CA ASP A 27 0.53 16.10 -10.08
C ASP A 27 2.03 16.26 -9.74
N TYR A 28 2.34 16.82 -8.57
CA TYR A 28 3.72 16.97 -8.07
C TYR A 28 4.27 15.70 -7.40
N PHE A 29 3.60 14.55 -7.56
CA PHE A 29 4.04 13.29 -7.00
C PHE A 29 5.48 12.94 -7.42
N GLY A 30 6.32 12.53 -6.45
CA GLY A 30 7.77 12.42 -6.62
C GLY A 30 8.30 11.10 -7.20
N TRP A 31 7.42 10.15 -7.54
CA TRP A 31 7.80 8.87 -8.19
C TRP A 31 8.90 8.08 -7.47
N ASN A 32 8.78 7.97 -6.14
CA ASN A 32 9.68 7.18 -5.31
C ASN A 32 8.98 6.71 -4.02
N TRP A 33 9.60 5.78 -3.29
CA TRP A 33 9.04 5.20 -2.07
C TRP A 33 8.76 6.23 -0.96
N ASN A 34 9.60 7.27 -0.82
CA ASN A 34 9.36 8.32 0.16
C ASN A 34 8.14 9.17 -0.22
N ALA A 35 8.00 9.52 -1.50
CA ALA A 35 6.84 10.25 -2.00
C ALA A 35 5.54 9.45 -1.85
N LEU A 36 5.59 8.13 -2.11
CA LEU A 36 4.46 7.22 -1.88
C LEU A 36 4.05 7.23 -0.40
N LEU A 37 5.01 7.06 0.51
CA LEU A 37 4.77 7.09 1.94
C LEU A 37 4.14 8.43 2.38
N ASP A 38 4.71 9.55 1.95
CA ASP A 38 4.21 10.88 2.32
C ASP A 38 2.78 11.13 1.80
N CYS A 39 2.48 10.77 0.55
CA CYS A 39 1.13 10.89 0.01
C CYS A 39 0.13 9.97 0.72
N LEU A 40 0.53 8.75 1.07
CA LEU A 40 -0.37 7.82 1.77
C LEU A 40 -0.64 8.22 3.22
N ARG A 41 0.27 8.94 3.87
CA ARG A 41 0.10 9.44 5.25
C ARG A 41 -0.86 10.60 5.36
N ASP A 42 -0.93 11.41 4.31
CA ASP A 42 -1.78 12.57 4.25
C ASP A 42 -2.66 12.51 2.99
N LEU A 43 -3.88 12.03 3.17
CA LEU A 43 -4.90 11.95 2.12
C LEU A 43 -5.95 13.05 2.31
N HIS A 44 -5.56 14.26 2.72
CA HIS A 44 -6.51 15.35 2.99
C HIS A 44 -7.42 15.69 1.80
N TRP A 45 -7.00 15.44 0.55
CA TRP A 45 -7.82 15.64 -0.65
C TRP A 45 -8.88 14.54 -0.87
N ARG A 46 -8.80 13.41 -0.14
CA ARG A 46 -9.77 12.30 -0.19
C ARG A 46 -10.08 11.76 1.20
N PRO A 47 -10.71 12.56 2.07
CA PRO A 47 -11.04 12.14 3.43
C PRO A 47 -12.01 10.95 3.42
N ALA A 48 -11.79 10.00 4.34
CA ALA A 48 -12.66 8.85 4.54
C ALA A 48 -12.61 8.36 5.99
N ASP A 49 -13.66 7.68 6.45
CA ASP A 49 -13.69 7.02 7.77
C ASP A 49 -12.85 5.74 7.83
N ARG A 50 -12.46 5.22 6.66
CA ARG A 50 -11.58 4.06 6.48
C ARG A 50 -11.05 4.01 5.04
N TYR A 51 -9.83 3.53 4.88
CA TYR A 51 -9.23 3.24 3.59
C TYR A 51 -9.10 1.72 3.39
N LEU A 52 -9.35 1.29 2.16
CA LEU A 52 -9.16 -0.09 1.73
C LEU A 52 -8.48 -0.06 0.36
N THR A 53 -7.31 -0.68 0.28
CA THR A 53 -6.59 -0.95 -0.96
C THR A 53 -6.77 -2.43 -1.28
N VAL A 54 -7.27 -2.73 -2.47
CA VAL A 54 -7.41 -4.10 -2.95
C VAL A 54 -6.50 -4.28 -4.15
N ILE A 55 -5.60 -5.27 -4.08
CA ILE A 55 -4.66 -5.60 -5.16
C ILE A 55 -5.00 -6.98 -5.70
N SER A 56 -5.45 -7.08 -6.94
CA SER A 56 -5.58 -8.37 -7.65
C SER A 56 -4.21 -8.85 -8.13
N ASN A 57 -4.08 -10.13 -8.49
CA ASN A 57 -2.84 -10.71 -9.02
C ASN A 57 -1.62 -10.43 -8.11
N SER A 58 -1.83 -10.47 -6.79
CA SER A 58 -0.83 -10.05 -5.80
C SER A 58 0.43 -10.91 -5.78
N GLY A 59 0.39 -12.14 -6.33
CA GLY A 59 1.57 -12.98 -6.54
C GLY A 59 2.63 -12.30 -7.40
N ARG A 60 2.22 -11.42 -8.32
CA ARG A 60 3.03 -10.73 -9.33
C ARG A 60 3.69 -9.44 -8.82
N LEU A 61 3.26 -8.96 -7.65
CA LEU A 61 3.79 -7.73 -7.05
C LEU A 61 5.31 -7.76 -7.00
N LEU A 62 5.92 -6.80 -7.70
CA LEU A 62 7.36 -6.58 -7.74
C LEU A 62 8.16 -7.80 -8.21
N SER A 63 7.58 -8.69 -9.03
CA SER A 63 8.31 -9.84 -9.57
C SER A 63 9.47 -9.44 -10.50
N GLY A 64 9.43 -8.24 -11.07
CA GLY A 64 10.53 -7.63 -11.85
C GLY A 64 11.54 -6.84 -11.00
N ALA A 65 11.25 -6.61 -9.72
CA ALA A 65 12.15 -5.97 -8.76
C ALA A 65 12.00 -6.60 -7.35
N PRO A 66 12.37 -7.88 -7.15
CA PRO A 66 12.06 -8.61 -5.92
C PRO A 66 12.62 -7.99 -4.64
N ASP A 67 13.79 -7.35 -4.72
CA ASP A 67 14.44 -6.67 -3.59
C ASP A 67 13.62 -5.48 -3.05
N GLU A 68 12.73 -4.91 -3.85
CA GLU A 68 11.86 -3.80 -3.44
C GLU A 68 10.56 -4.28 -2.78
N ARG A 69 10.25 -5.59 -2.83
CA ARG A 69 9.00 -6.14 -2.29
C ARG A 69 8.92 -5.96 -0.77
N GLU A 70 10.05 -6.07 -0.09
CA GLU A 70 10.14 -5.77 1.34
C GLU A 70 9.86 -4.29 1.64
N ILE A 71 10.39 -3.38 0.82
CA ILE A 71 10.17 -1.93 0.95
C ILE A 71 8.67 -1.61 0.79
N PHE A 72 8.02 -2.23 -0.19
CA PHE A 72 6.58 -2.10 -0.42
C PHE A 72 5.75 -2.48 0.81
N PHE A 73 5.93 -3.71 1.33
CA PHE A 73 5.13 -4.16 2.48
C PHE A 73 5.44 -3.37 3.74
N LYS A 74 6.69 -3.02 4.00
CA LYS A 74 7.06 -2.15 5.13
C LYS A 74 6.44 -0.76 5.02
N THR A 75 6.39 -0.20 3.81
CA THR A 75 5.78 1.11 3.55
C THR A 75 4.27 1.07 3.85
N LEU A 76 3.55 0.08 3.32
CA LEU A 76 2.10 -0.04 3.55
C LEU A 76 1.76 -0.40 4.99
N HIS A 77 2.56 -1.23 5.64
CA HIS A 77 2.40 -1.54 7.06
C HIS A 77 2.56 -0.28 7.91
N ARG A 78 3.59 0.53 7.64
CA ARG A 78 3.79 1.80 8.33
C ARG A 78 2.61 2.76 8.15
N VAL A 79 2.10 2.90 6.93
CA VAL A 79 0.89 3.69 6.63
C VAL A 79 -0.29 3.18 7.45
N ALA A 80 -0.52 1.88 7.49
CA ALA A 80 -1.61 1.26 8.25
C ALA A 80 -1.52 1.58 9.75
N MET A 81 -0.33 1.46 10.34
CA MET A 81 -0.09 1.74 11.75
C MET A 81 -0.29 3.23 12.10
N GLU A 82 0.21 4.13 11.25
CA GLU A 82 0.09 5.58 11.47
C GLU A 82 -1.36 6.06 11.36
N TRP A 83 -2.13 5.48 10.45
CA TRP A 83 -3.55 5.79 10.29
C TRP A 83 -4.42 5.20 11.42
N ALA A 84 -4.10 3.99 11.88
CA ALA A 84 -4.78 3.36 13.01
C ALA A 84 -4.49 4.06 14.34
N ASN A 85 -3.37 4.79 14.46
CA ASN A 85 -3.02 5.53 15.66
C ASN A 85 -3.99 6.71 15.90
N PRO A 86 -4.74 6.72 17.01
CA PRO A 86 -5.65 7.82 17.33
C PRO A 86 -4.92 9.13 17.71
N HIS A 87 -3.63 9.06 18.08
CA HIS A 87 -2.87 10.23 18.50
C HIS A 87 -2.60 11.16 17.31
N GLY A 88 -2.92 12.45 17.49
CA GLY A 88 -2.75 13.47 16.45
C GLY A 88 -3.85 13.49 15.37
N LYS A 89 -4.85 12.61 15.44
CA LYS A 89 -6.00 12.61 14.52
C LYS A 89 -7.18 13.43 15.08
N PRO A 90 -7.93 14.16 14.23
CA PRO A 90 -9.12 14.90 14.66
C PRO A 90 -10.12 13.97 15.35
N GLY A 91 -10.57 14.33 16.57
CA GLY A 91 -11.54 13.55 17.33
C GLY A 91 -10.98 12.30 18.03
N GLY A 92 -9.65 12.10 18.05
CA GLY A 92 -9.00 11.04 18.81
C GLY A 92 -9.36 9.62 18.34
N LYS A 93 -9.75 9.48 17.07
CA LYS A 93 -10.09 8.20 16.45
C LYS A 93 -9.09 7.92 15.32
N GLY A 94 -8.51 6.72 15.35
CA GLY A 94 -7.77 6.20 14.20
C GLY A 94 -8.70 5.93 13.04
N VAL A 95 -8.19 6.09 11.83
CA VAL A 95 -8.90 5.79 10.58
C VAL A 95 -8.24 4.55 10.01
N PRO A 96 -8.86 3.36 10.01
CA PRO A 96 -8.19 2.15 9.53
C PRO A 96 -7.77 2.28 8.06
N PHE A 97 -6.52 1.91 7.75
CA PHE A 97 -6.04 1.77 6.38
C PHE A 97 -5.66 0.30 6.16
N ASN A 98 -6.52 -0.42 5.42
CA ASN A 98 -6.39 -1.86 5.23
C ASN A 98 -5.89 -2.18 3.82
N LEU A 99 -5.04 -3.20 3.72
CA LEU A 99 -4.59 -3.78 2.47
C LEU A 99 -5.17 -5.19 2.33
N LEU A 100 -5.87 -5.45 1.23
CA LEU A 100 -6.36 -6.76 0.85
C LEU A 100 -5.60 -7.22 -0.40
N LEU A 101 -4.87 -8.33 -0.25
CA LEU A 101 -4.15 -8.97 -1.34
C LEU A 101 -4.99 -10.15 -1.86
N PHE A 102 -5.28 -10.14 -3.15
CA PHE A 102 -6.00 -11.21 -3.82
C PHE A 102 -5.04 -11.92 -4.80
N CYS A 103 -4.90 -13.22 -4.62
CA CYS A 103 -4.02 -14.10 -5.39
C CYS A 103 -4.65 -15.48 -5.52
N ASP A 104 -4.08 -16.32 -6.38
CA ASP A 104 -4.50 -17.71 -6.50
C ASP A 104 -4.16 -18.48 -5.22
N SER A 105 -4.92 -19.53 -4.91
CA SER A 105 -4.77 -20.29 -3.66
C SER A 105 -3.36 -20.87 -3.48
N GLU A 106 -2.68 -21.17 -4.58
CA GLU A 106 -1.31 -21.71 -4.59
C GLU A 106 -0.26 -20.67 -4.17
N GLU A 107 -0.54 -19.38 -4.34
CA GLU A 107 0.38 -18.28 -4.05
C GLU A 107 0.22 -17.75 -2.62
N VAL A 108 -0.86 -18.12 -1.92
CA VAL A 108 -1.25 -17.57 -0.61
C VAL A 108 -0.15 -17.75 0.43
N GLU A 109 0.43 -18.94 0.56
CA GLU A 109 1.44 -19.21 1.59
C GLU A 109 2.75 -18.45 1.34
N GLY A 110 3.17 -18.35 0.07
CA GLY A 110 4.34 -17.56 -0.30
C GLY A 110 4.13 -16.08 0.01
N LEU A 111 2.99 -15.53 -0.42
CA LEU A 111 2.65 -14.13 -0.20
C LEU A 111 2.46 -13.80 1.29
N ARG A 112 1.83 -14.70 2.05
CA ARG A 112 1.70 -14.60 3.51
C ARG A 112 3.08 -14.53 4.16
N GLY A 113 3.97 -15.46 3.80
CA GLY A 113 5.32 -15.48 4.34
C GLY A 113 6.09 -14.19 4.02
N ASP A 114 5.91 -13.62 2.83
CA ASP A 114 6.53 -12.34 2.46
C ASP A 114 6.02 -11.18 3.33
N VAL A 115 4.71 -11.11 3.56
CA VAL A 115 4.10 -10.09 4.40
C VAL A 115 4.54 -10.23 5.86
N GLU A 116 4.49 -11.44 6.43
CA GLU A 116 4.82 -11.72 7.84
C GLU A 116 6.25 -11.32 8.20
N ARG A 117 7.21 -11.54 7.29
CA ARG A 117 8.61 -11.09 7.46
C ARG A 117 8.76 -9.57 7.53
N CYS A 118 7.81 -8.82 6.96
CA CYS A 118 7.88 -7.37 6.88
C CYS A 118 7.16 -6.64 8.02
N ILE A 119 6.17 -7.29 8.65
CA ILE A 119 5.27 -6.66 9.64
C ILE A 119 5.55 -7.04 11.10
N THR A 120 6.44 -8.01 11.33
CA THR A 120 6.79 -8.47 12.68
C THR A 120 8.02 -7.70 13.17
N VAL A 121 7.81 -6.59 13.89
CA VAL A 121 8.84 -5.89 14.71
C VAL A 121 8.26 -5.55 16.07
#